data_AF-A0A841CJ28-F1
#
_entry.id   AF-A0A841CJ28-F1
#
_cell.length_a   1.000
_cell.length_b   1.000
_cell.length_c   1.000
_cell.angle_alpha   90.00
_cell.angle_beta   90.00
_cell.angle_gamma   90.00
#
_symmetry.space_group_name_H-M   'P 1'
#
loop_
_entity.id
_entity.type
_entity.pdbx_description
1 polymer ?
#
loop_
_entity_poly.entity_id
_entity_poly.type
_entity_poly.pdbx_seq_one_letter_code
_entity_poly.pdbx_strand_id
1 'polypeptide(L)'
;MEHEFYRGGALRDEVRTRARVKAVLGTDVPRRWNRTTIDLRHQLKAGACTVWCMRVLARAGVKRHVLDALAPVLFHIEALVYVGDFEYENAQTEGTAVDPRWREGIEEILRAYQLDDRGIVSALARLVDYLELETDILAGRTPLHPDLIPRTCYIRCSGINMLVRIGFRLAGIQPDEEFFALLGQLSAHDEISTDLASYEEDLEDGAFNVYRLANWIYGPQAAEHHLRRHGDDMLRALRRDIANADRKTLTLFAAALPPIVPFSPQLPSIVPKLLPRAPLARLVDLRLHYHSTSKPLRFPEPVPDTAPAASRQVRATDAALSGRSR
;
A
#
# COMPACT_ATOMS: atom_id res chain seq x y z
N MET A 1 -32.33 4.91 -31.98
CA MET A 1 -32.87 5.67 -30.83
C MET A 1 -32.34 5.19 -29.47
N GLU A 2 -31.41 4.22 -29.40
CA GLU A 2 -30.79 3.77 -28.14
C GLU A 2 -29.43 4.43 -27.82
N HIS A 3 -28.89 5.24 -28.74
CA HIS A 3 -27.59 5.91 -28.55
C HIS A 3 -27.65 7.23 -27.75
N GLU A 4 -28.84 7.81 -27.53
CA GLU A 4 -29.00 9.06 -26.78
C GLU A 4 -29.11 8.86 -25.26
N PHE A 5 -29.62 7.70 -24.81
CA PHE A 5 -29.80 7.44 -23.38
C PHE A 5 -28.48 7.20 -22.63
N TYR A 6 -27.46 6.64 -23.30
CA TYR A 6 -26.15 6.39 -22.67
C TYR A 6 -25.27 7.64 -22.55
N ARG A 7 -25.49 8.69 -23.35
CA ARG A 7 -24.71 9.93 -23.27
C ARG A 7 -25.11 10.80 -22.07
N GLY A 8 -26.38 10.76 -21.66
CA GLY A 8 -26.90 11.60 -20.59
C GLY A 8 -26.39 11.26 -19.18
N GLY A 9 -26.15 9.98 -18.87
CA GLY A 9 -25.63 9.56 -17.56
C GLY A 9 -24.14 9.86 -17.40
N ALA A 10 -23.35 9.62 -18.45
CA ALA A 10 -21.90 9.82 -18.42
C ALA A 10 -21.49 11.29 -18.20
N LEU A 11 -22.23 12.23 -18.79
CA LEU A 11 -21.99 13.67 -18.62
C LEU A 11 -22.31 14.14 -17.20
N ARG A 12 -23.33 13.56 -16.55
CA ARG A 12 -23.74 13.94 -15.18
C ARG A 12 -22.70 13.52 -14.15
N ASP A 13 -22.14 12.31 -14.28
CA ASP A 13 -21.09 11.83 -13.38
C ASP A 13 -19.79 12.65 -13.51
N GLU A 14 -19.47 13.08 -14.74
CA GLU A 14 -18.33 13.96 -15.03
C GLU A 14 -18.47 15.32 -14.32
N VAL A 15 -19.59 16.01 -14.58
CA VAL A 15 -19.85 17.33 -14.00
C VAL A 15 -19.84 17.24 -12.47
N ARG A 16 -20.43 16.18 -11.90
CA ARG A 16 -20.45 15.95 -10.45
C ARG A 16 -19.06 15.72 -9.87
N THR A 17 -18.21 14.94 -10.54
CA THR A 17 -16.86 14.64 -10.03
C THR A 17 -15.95 15.86 -10.14
N ARG A 18 -15.96 16.57 -11.27
CA ARG A 18 -15.23 17.84 -11.43
C ARG A 18 -15.73 18.90 -10.45
N ALA A 19 -17.04 19.02 -10.26
CA ALA A 19 -17.62 19.94 -9.29
C ALA A 19 -17.18 19.60 -7.86
N ARG A 20 -17.21 18.31 -7.47
CA ARG A 20 -16.70 17.85 -6.17
C ARG A 20 -15.23 18.20 -5.98
N VAL A 21 -14.40 17.96 -6.99
CA VAL A 21 -12.96 18.25 -6.88
C VAL A 21 -12.68 19.75 -6.81
N LYS A 22 -13.39 20.55 -7.61
CA LYS A 22 -13.20 22.01 -7.66
C LYS A 22 -13.86 22.76 -6.52
N ALA A 23 -14.94 22.23 -5.92
CA ALA A 23 -15.66 22.89 -4.83
C ALA A 23 -14.75 23.20 -3.65
N VAL A 24 -13.74 22.36 -3.40
CA VAL A 24 -12.75 22.54 -2.32
C VAL A 24 -11.84 23.74 -2.56
N LEU A 25 -11.55 24.07 -3.82
CA LEU A 25 -10.66 25.18 -4.19
C LEU A 25 -11.32 26.56 -4.05
N GLY A 26 -12.65 26.61 -4.00
CA GLY A 26 -13.41 27.86 -3.88
C GLY A 26 -13.70 28.31 -2.44
N THR A 27 -13.13 27.64 -1.43
CA THR A 27 -13.38 27.99 -0.03
C THR A 27 -12.34 28.99 0.48
N ASP A 28 -12.76 30.14 1.00
CA ASP A 28 -11.89 31.19 1.57
C ASP A 28 -11.26 30.82 2.93
N VAL A 29 -11.39 29.58 3.38
CA VAL A 29 -10.85 29.11 4.67
C VAL A 29 -9.36 28.81 4.49
N PRO A 30 -8.45 29.44 5.26
CA PRO A 30 -7.03 29.11 5.23
C PRO A 30 -6.84 27.62 5.54
N ARG A 31 -6.27 26.89 4.58
CA ARG A 31 -6.02 25.46 4.73
C ARG A 31 -4.65 25.23 5.34
N ARG A 32 -4.55 24.38 6.36
CA ARG A 32 -3.29 23.96 6.98
C ARG A 32 -2.39 23.20 5.99
N TRP A 33 -2.96 22.45 5.04
CA TRP A 33 -2.15 21.81 3.98
C TRP A 33 -1.37 22.82 3.12
N ASN A 34 -1.77 24.10 3.09
CA ASN A 34 -0.99 25.17 2.42
C ASN A 34 0.27 25.59 3.21
N ARG A 35 0.44 25.10 4.45
CA ARG A 35 1.56 25.42 5.33
C ARG A 35 2.56 24.27 5.45
N THR A 36 2.28 23.14 4.81
CA THR A 36 3.19 22.00 4.73
C THR A 36 4.02 22.15 3.46
N THR A 37 5.33 22.25 3.61
CA THR A 37 6.24 22.37 2.46
C THR A 37 6.35 21.02 1.77
N ILE A 38 5.81 20.91 0.55
CA ILE A 38 6.02 19.77 -0.34
C ILE A 38 6.97 20.22 -1.43
N ASP A 39 8.18 19.66 -1.44
CA ASP A 39 9.16 19.90 -2.50
C ASP A 39 9.06 18.86 -3.63
N LEU A 40 9.93 19.01 -4.63
CA LEU A 40 9.99 18.09 -5.77
C LEU A 40 10.38 16.66 -5.37
N ARG A 41 11.23 16.47 -4.35
CA ARG A 41 11.65 15.14 -3.88
C ARG A 41 10.45 14.36 -3.37
N HIS A 42 9.60 14.98 -2.54
CA HIS A 42 8.38 14.36 -2.04
C HIS A 42 7.43 13.98 -3.20
N GLN A 43 7.29 14.85 -4.20
CA GLN A 43 6.44 14.58 -5.38
C GLN A 43 6.98 13.43 -6.24
N LEU A 44 8.30 13.35 -6.42
CA LEU A 44 8.94 12.27 -7.18
C LEU A 44 8.79 10.92 -6.47
N LYS A 45 9.03 10.87 -5.15
CA LYS A 45 8.79 9.67 -4.32
C LYS A 45 7.31 9.23 -4.40
N ALA A 46 6.37 10.18 -4.27
CA ALA A 46 4.94 9.94 -4.37
C ALA A 46 4.47 9.36 -5.73
N GLY A 47 5.25 9.57 -6.79
CA GLY A 47 4.81 9.26 -8.14
C GLY A 47 4.58 7.78 -8.43
N ALA A 48 5.47 6.90 -7.96
CA ALA A 48 5.37 5.47 -8.26
C ALA A 48 4.10 4.85 -7.66
N CYS A 49 3.87 5.05 -6.37
CA CYS A 49 2.69 4.58 -5.64
C CYS A 49 1.40 5.18 -6.21
N THR A 50 1.38 6.51 -6.44
CA THR A 50 0.21 7.20 -7.00
C THR A 50 -0.14 6.67 -8.39
N VAL A 51 0.84 6.52 -9.29
CA VAL A 51 0.61 6.00 -10.65
C VAL A 51 0.11 4.55 -10.60
N TRP A 52 0.61 3.73 -9.69
CA TRP A 52 0.09 2.38 -9.48
C TRP A 52 -1.38 2.42 -9.06
N CYS A 53 -1.74 3.22 -8.05
CA CYS A 53 -3.13 3.38 -7.59
C CYS A 53 -4.04 3.85 -8.73
N MET A 54 -3.59 4.82 -9.53
CA MET A 54 -4.31 5.32 -10.70
C MET A 54 -4.56 4.25 -11.76
N ARG A 55 -3.62 3.32 -11.96
CA ARG A 55 -3.81 2.16 -12.86
C ARG A 55 -4.84 1.18 -12.32
N VAL A 56 -4.87 0.94 -11.01
CA VAL A 56 -5.92 0.13 -10.36
C VAL A 56 -7.30 0.77 -10.57
N LEU A 57 -7.43 2.07 -10.29
CA LEU A 57 -8.66 2.83 -10.50
C LEU A 57 -9.12 2.79 -11.96
N ALA A 58 -8.21 3.00 -12.92
CA ALA A 58 -8.51 2.93 -14.34
C ALA A 58 -9.10 1.57 -14.74
N ARG A 59 -8.45 0.48 -14.30
CA ARG A 59 -8.88 -0.88 -14.61
C ARG A 59 -10.18 -1.26 -13.88
N ALA A 60 -10.43 -0.68 -12.71
CA ALA A 60 -11.71 -0.81 -11.99
C ALA A 60 -12.87 -0.09 -12.72
N GLY A 61 -12.58 0.67 -13.78
CA GLY A 61 -13.57 1.32 -14.64
C GLY A 61 -13.72 2.83 -14.39
N VAL A 62 -12.83 3.43 -13.60
CA VAL A 62 -12.78 4.89 -13.45
C VAL A 62 -12.36 5.50 -14.78
N LYS A 63 -13.20 6.41 -15.30
CA LYS A 63 -12.98 7.04 -16.61
C LYS A 63 -11.75 7.93 -16.59
N ARG A 64 -11.06 8.06 -17.74
CA ARG A 64 -9.80 8.83 -17.84
C ARG A 64 -9.93 10.28 -17.35
N HIS A 65 -10.98 11.00 -17.75
CA HIS A 65 -11.18 12.39 -17.31
C HIS A 65 -11.48 12.50 -15.80
N VAL A 66 -12.06 11.46 -15.18
CA VAL A 66 -12.22 11.40 -13.72
C VAL A 66 -10.84 11.25 -13.12
N LEU A 67 -10.04 10.28 -13.59
CA LEU A 67 -8.66 10.09 -13.15
C LEU A 67 -7.83 11.38 -13.24
N ASP A 68 -7.91 12.11 -14.35
CA ASP A 68 -7.19 13.38 -14.52
C ASP A 68 -7.61 14.43 -13.46
N ALA A 69 -8.88 14.40 -13.01
CA ALA A 69 -9.36 15.25 -11.91
C ALA A 69 -8.96 14.74 -10.52
N LEU A 70 -8.80 13.43 -10.32
CA LEU A 70 -8.38 12.83 -9.05
C LEU A 70 -6.89 12.98 -8.80
N ALA A 71 -6.08 12.97 -9.87
CA ALA A 71 -4.63 12.90 -9.79
C ALA A 71 -4.03 13.92 -8.82
N PRO A 72 -4.35 15.23 -8.89
CA PRO A 72 -3.72 16.22 -8.00
C PRO A 72 -3.92 15.93 -6.52
N VAL A 73 -5.11 15.45 -6.13
CA VAL A 73 -5.43 15.12 -4.73
C VAL A 73 -4.62 13.91 -4.27
N LEU A 74 -4.57 12.86 -5.10
CA LEU A 74 -3.84 11.64 -4.75
C LEU A 74 -2.32 11.88 -4.68
N PHE A 75 -1.76 12.63 -5.64
CA PHE A 75 -0.35 13.03 -5.60
C PHE A 75 -0.02 13.86 -4.36
N HIS A 76 -0.91 14.80 -3.98
CA HIS A 76 -0.67 15.66 -2.83
C HIS A 76 -0.76 14.88 -1.51
N ILE A 77 -1.75 13.99 -1.36
CA ILE A 77 -1.87 13.14 -0.16
C ILE A 77 -0.65 12.24 -0.03
N GLU A 78 -0.23 11.58 -1.10
CA GLU A 78 0.94 10.71 -1.06
C GLU A 78 2.23 11.50 -0.80
N ALA A 79 2.36 12.71 -1.35
CA ALA A 79 3.49 13.57 -1.03
C ALA A 79 3.52 13.97 0.46
N LEU A 80 2.36 14.20 1.09
CA LEU A 80 2.28 14.40 2.54
C LEU A 80 2.66 13.14 3.33
N VAL A 81 2.34 11.94 2.82
CA VAL A 81 2.82 10.68 3.43
C VAL A 81 4.34 10.65 3.45
N TYR A 82 5.00 11.02 2.35
CA TYR A 82 6.46 11.11 2.29
C TYR A 82 7.07 12.25 3.12
N VAL A 83 6.33 13.34 3.36
CA VAL A 83 6.76 14.33 4.37
C VAL A 83 6.76 13.66 5.74
N GLY A 84 5.71 12.90 6.08
CA GLY A 84 5.66 12.15 7.32
C GLY A 84 6.82 11.17 7.48
N ASP A 85 7.07 10.36 6.46
CA ASP A 85 8.22 9.44 6.37
C ASP A 85 9.53 10.14 6.76
N PHE A 86 9.82 11.28 6.12
CA PHE A 86 11.02 12.07 6.41
C PHE A 86 11.06 12.65 7.83
N GLU A 87 9.92 13.08 8.38
CA GLU A 87 9.86 13.55 9.77
C GLU A 87 10.18 12.43 10.78
N TYR A 88 9.76 11.19 10.49
CA TYR A 88 10.13 10.03 11.31
C TYR A 88 11.60 9.66 11.14
N GLU A 89 12.14 9.66 9.92
CA GLU A 89 13.58 9.46 9.64
C GLU A 89 14.45 10.50 10.38
N ASN A 90 14.05 11.78 10.38
CA ASN A 90 14.73 12.85 11.11
C ASN A 90 14.64 12.63 12.62
N ALA A 91 13.46 12.27 13.14
CA ALA A 91 13.28 11.97 14.57
C ALA A 91 14.17 10.80 15.02
N GLN A 92 14.36 9.78 14.17
CA GLN A 92 15.27 8.66 14.43
C GLN A 92 16.74 9.11 14.50
N THR A 93 17.15 10.01 13.60
CA THR A 93 18.54 10.45 13.47
C THR A 93 18.93 11.52 14.48
N GLU A 94 18.05 12.50 14.69
CA GLU A 94 18.31 13.71 15.49
C GLU A 94 17.71 13.65 16.90
N GLY A 95 16.83 12.67 17.18
CA GLY A 95 16.12 12.57 18.46
C GLY A 95 15.07 13.66 18.66
N THR A 96 14.57 14.24 17.57
CA THR A 96 13.56 15.31 17.57
C THR A 96 12.14 14.74 17.66
N ALA A 97 11.17 15.59 17.99
CA ALA A 97 9.76 15.21 17.96
C ALA A 97 9.24 15.26 16.52
N VAL A 98 8.45 14.25 16.13
CA VAL A 98 7.80 14.19 14.81
C VAL A 98 6.79 15.33 14.67
N ASP A 99 6.90 16.10 13.59
CA ASP A 99 5.94 17.14 13.27
C ASP A 99 4.61 16.53 12.76
N PRO A 100 3.45 16.77 13.41
CA PRO A 100 2.19 16.19 12.99
C PRO A 100 1.55 16.86 11.76
N ARG A 101 2.10 17.96 11.24
CA ARG A 101 1.49 18.77 10.17
C ARG A 101 1.20 18.00 8.88
N TRP A 102 1.99 16.98 8.56
CA TRP A 102 1.73 16.12 7.41
C TRP A 102 0.38 15.40 7.53
N ARG A 103 0.11 14.82 8.70
CA ARG A 103 -1.13 14.11 9.03
C ARG A 103 -2.30 15.08 9.09
N GLU A 104 -2.12 16.21 9.77
CA GLU A 104 -3.16 17.24 9.85
C GLU A 104 -3.57 17.74 8.45
N GLY A 105 -2.60 17.88 7.54
CA GLY A 105 -2.82 18.21 6.14
C GLY A 105 -3.70 17.18 5.43
N ILE A 106 -3.39 15.88 5.58
CA ILE A 106 -4.20 14.80 5.02
C ILE A 106 -5.62 14.83 5.60
N GLU A 107 -5.78 14.88 6.92
CA GLU A 107 -7.09 14.92 7.58
C GLU A 107 -7.94 16.12 7.14
N GLU A 108 -7.32 17.27 6.94
CA GLU A 108 -8.00 18.43 6.43
C GLU A 108 -8.45 18.23 4.98
N ILE A 109 -7.61 17.67 4.09
CA ILE A 109 -8.00 17.33 2.72
C ILE A 109 -9.18 16.37 2.75
N LEU A 110 -9.11 15.30 3.55
CA LEU A 110 -10.21 14.36 3.68
C LEU A 110 -11.51 15.04 4.10
N ARG A 111 -11.49 15.91 5.11
CA ARG A 111 -12.66 16.70 5.52
C ARG A 111 -13.18 17.61 4.41
N ALA A 112 -12.29 18.31 3.71
CA ALA A 112 -12.67 19.25 2.67
C ALA A 112 -13.37 18.55 1.49
N TYR A 113 -12.91 17.35 1.13
CA TYR A 113 -13.51 16.51 0.09
C TYR A 113 -14.65 15.61 0.60
N GLN A 114 -15.03 15.69 1.89
CA GLN A 114 -16.05 14.83 2.53
C GLN A 114 -15.71 13.33 2.39
N LEU A 115 -14.46 12.99 2.68
CA LEU A 115 -13.85 11.67 2.61
C LEU A 115 -13.50 11.10 3.99
N ASP A 116 -14.21 11.51 5.03
CA ASP A 116 -14.13 11.03 6.41
C ASP A 116 -14.71 9.62 6.61
N ASP A 117 -14.60 8.78 5.59
CA ASP A 117 -14.98 7.38 5.63
C ASP A 117 -14.13 6.62 6.66
N ARG A 118 -14.76 5.75 7.46
CA ARG A 118 -14.10 4.97 8.51
C ARG A 118 -12.93 4.15 7.96
N GLY A 119 -13.03 3.63 6.75
CA GLY A 119 -11.95 2.86 6.11
C GLY A 119 -10.75 3.73 5.75
N ILE A 120 -10.96 4.96 5.28
CA ILE A 120 -9.88 5.92 4.97
C ILE A 120 -9.20 6.38 6.25
N VAL A 121 -9.97 6.78 7.27
CA VAL A 121 -9.43 7.23 8.56
C VAL A 121 -8.67 6.10 9.26
N SER A 122 -9.19 4.87 9.22
CA SER A 122 -8.48 3.71 9.77
C SER A 122 -7.19 3.40 9.01
N ALA A 123 -7.15 3.60 7.69
CA ALA A 123 -5.94 3.39 6.90
C ALA A 123 -4.86 4.43 7.24
N LEU A 124 -5.24 5.71 7.40
CA LEU A 124 -4.33 6.76 7.86
C LEU A 124 -3.79 6.48 9.27
N ALA A 125 -4.63 6.05 10.20
CA ALA A 125 -4.17 5.67 11.54
C ALA A 125 -3.15 4.52 11.50
N ARG A 126 -3.41 3.48 10.69
CA ARG A 126 -2.46 2.38 10.51
C ARG A 126 -1.15 2.82 9.87
N LEU A 127 -1.18 3.82 8.98
CA LEU A 127 0.05 4.38 8.41
C LEU A 127 0.91 5.05 9.50
N VAL A 128 0.28 5.75 10.45
CA VAL A 128 0.99 6.28 11.63
C VAL A 128 1.57 5.14 12.47
N ASP A 129 0.76 4.11 12.76
CA ASP A 129 1.22 2.93 13.51
C ASP A 129 2.43 2.25 12.83
N TYR A 130 2.48 2.27 11.50
CA TYR A 130 3.61 1.73 10.73
C TYR A 130 4.88 2.56 10.96
N LEU A 131 4.81 3.88 10.78
CA LEU A 131 5.97 4.77 10.94
C LEU A 131 6.53 4.73 12.37
N GLU A 132 5.65 4.64 13.37
CA GLU A 132 6.04 4.44 14.77
C GLU A 132 6.71 3.07 14.99
N LEU A 133 6.10 1.99 14.48
CA LEU A 133 6.66 0.64 14.59
C LEU A 133 8.03 0.53 13.93
N GLU A 134 8.18 1.10 12.74
CA GLU A 134 9.44 1.16 12.00
C GLU A 134 10.53 1.85 12.84
N THR A 135 10.20 3.04 13.36
CA THR A 135 11.07 3.83 14.23
C THR A 135 11.49 3.03 15.48
N ASP A 136 10.55 2.32 16.10
CA ASP A 136 10.84 1.50 17.28
C ASP A 136 11.69 0.26 16.95
N ILE A 137 11.53 -0.34 15.77
CA ILE A 137 12.36 -1.46 15.32
C ILE A 137 13.80 -0.97 15.09
N LEU A 138 13.98 0.12 14.34
CA LEU A 138 15.29 0.70 14.04
C LEU A 138 16.02 1.19 15.30
N ALA A 139 15.28 1.78 16.24
CA ALA A 139 15.85 2.21 17.53
C ALA A 139 16.06 1.05 18.53
N GLY A 140 15.65 -0.17 18.19
CA GLY A 140 15.75 -1.33 19.07
C GLY A 140 14.81 -1.32 20.28
N ARG A 141 13.77 -0.48 20.26
CA ARG A 141 12.72 -0.43 21.28
C ARG A 141 11.70 -1.56 21.12
N THR A 142 11.56 -2.10 19.91
CA THR A 142 10.71 -3.27 19.63
C THR A 142 11.52 -4.58 19.69
N PRO A 143 11.09 -5.56 20.51
CA PRO A 143 11.65 -6.91 20.48
C PRO A 143 11.53 -7.58 19.13
N LEU A 144 12.63 -8.18 18.64
CA LEU A 144 12.63 -8.86 17.35
C LEU A 144 11.93 -10.22 17.45
N HIS A 145 10.79 -10.35 16.77
CA HIS A 145 10.01 -11.59 16.70
C HIS A 145 9.64 -11.91 15.23
N PRO A 146 9.59 -13.20 14.83
CA PRO A 146 9.16 -13.64 13.49
C PRO A 146 7.90 -12.95 12.94
N ASP A 147 6.91 -12.68 13.80
CA ASP A 147 5.64 -12.06 13.42
C ASP A 147 5.77 -10.59 13.00
N LEU A 148 6.90 -9.93 13.27
CA LEU A 148 7.13 -8.56 12.81
C LEU A 148 7.15 -8.46 11.29
N ILE A 149 7.68 -9.47 10.58
CA ILE A 149 7.78 -9.45 9.12
C ILE A 149 6.38 -9.33 8.46
N PRO A 150 5.43 -10.26 8.69
CA PRO A 150 4.12 -10.10 8.11
C PRO A 150 3.41 -8.83 8.64
N ARG A 151 3.60 -8.48 9.92
CA ARG A 151 3.00 -7.27 10.50
C ARG A 151 3.44 -6.00 9.79
N THR A 152 4.74 -5.79 9.56
CA THR A 152 5.25 -4.59 8.88
C THR A 152 4.74 -4.53 7.44
N CYS A 153 4.81 -5.65 6.69
CA CYS A 153 4.27 -5.72 5.34
C CYS A 153 2.77 -5.35 5.29
N TYR A 154 1.93 -5.92 6.17
CA TYR A 154 0.48 -5.63 6.16
C TYR A 154 0.13 -4.21 6.59
N ILE A 155 0.87 -3.63 7.54
CA ILE A 155 0.57 -2.27 8.01
C ILE A 155 1.06 -1.24 6.98
N ARG A 156 2.25 -1.39 6.37
CA ARG A 156 2.79 -0.46 5.36
C ARG A 156 1.83 -0.26 4.18
N CYS A 157 1.17 -1.34 3.75
CA CYS A 157 0.20 -1.30 2.66
C CYS A 157 -1.08 -0.50 2.96
N SER A 158 -1.27 0.01 4.19
CA SER A 158 -2.41 0.87 4.53
C SER A 158 -2.43 2.15 3.69
N GLY A 159 -1.27 2.71 3.31
CA GLY A 159 -1.17 3.88 2.45
C GLY A 159 -1.78 3.64 1.06
N ILE A 160 -1.45 2.50 0.44
CA ILE A 160 -2.06 2.07 -0.83
C ILE A 160 -3.57 1.93 -0.70
N ASN A 161 -4.04 1.25 0.36
CA ASN A 161 -5.47 1.09 0.62
C ASN A 161 -6.16 2.45 0.81
N MET A 162 -5.53 3.38 1.52
CA MET A 162 -6.03 4.74 1.70
C MET A 162 -6.21 5.45 0.35
N LEU A 163 -5.18 5.47 -0.50
CA LEU A 163 -5.24 6.14 -1.81
C LEU A 163 -6.29 5.53 -2.74
N VAL A 164 -6.38 4.20 -2.81
CA VAL A 164 -7.38 3.53 -3.66
C VAL A 164 -8.81 3.78 -3.13
N ARG A 165 -9.01 3.80 -1.81
CA ARG A 165 -10.31 4.17 -1.20
C ARG A 165 -10.70 5.61 -1.54
N ILE A 166 -9.78 6.55 -1.39
CA ILE A 166 -9.99 7.97 -1.77
C ILE A 166 -10.39 8.04 -3.24
N GLY A 167 -9.66 7.34 -4.11
CA GLY A 167 -9.96 7.29 -5.54
C GLY A 167 -11.36 6.73 -5.85
N PHE A 168 -11.76 5.63 -5.22
CA PHE A 168 -13.11 5.07 -5.37
C PHE A 168 -14.18 6.07 -4.93
N ARG A 169 -14.02 6.67 -3.75
CA ARG A 169 -14.98 7.63 -3.19
C ARG A 169 -15.16 8.86 -4.06
N LEU A 170 -14.05 9.45 -4.52
CA LEU A 170 -14.11 10.60 -5.43
C LEU A 170 -14.71 10.24 -6.79
N ALA A 171 -14.47 9.01 -7.28
CA ALA A 171 -15.11 8.48 -8.49
C ALA A 171 -16.57 8.06 -8.31
N GLY A 172 -17.13 8.14 -7.09
CA GLY A 172 -18.49 7.71 -6.79
C GLY A 172 -18.69 6.20 -6.73
N ILE A 173 -17.61 5.43 -6.62
CA ILE A 173 -17.62 3.97 -6.45
C ILE A 173 -17.70 3.66 -4.96
N GLN A 174 -18.60 2.76 -4.56
CA GLN A 174 -18.68 2.30 -3.18
C GLN A 174 -17.49 1.37 -2.87
N PRO A 175 -16.76 1.60 -1.76
CA PRO A 175 -15.74 0.69 -1.28
C PRO A 175 -16.28 -0.73 -1.11
N ASP A 176 -15.44 -1.71 -1.47
CA ASP A 176 -15.70 -3.12 -1.29
C ASP A 176 -14.64 -3.67 -0.33
N GLU A 177 -15.05 -3.93 0.92
CA GLU A 177 -14.11 -4.27 1.99
C GLU A 177 -13.37 -5.58 1.73
N GLU A 178 -14.03 -6.54 1.08
CA GLU A 178 -13.39 -7.80 0.68
C GLU A 178 -12.33 -7.54 -0.40
N PHE A 179 -12.61 -6.65 -1.37
CA PHE A 179 -11.59 -6.22 -2.34
C PHE A 179 -10.38 -5.58 -1.65
N PHE A 180 -10.58 -4.70 -0.67
CA PHE A 180 -9.47 -4.07 0.06
C PHE A 180 -8.68 -5.06 0.93
N ALA A 181 -9.32 -6.11 1.44
CA ALA A 181 -8.63 -7.19 2.12
C ALA A 181 -7.70 -7.96 1.15
N LEU A 182 -8.20 -8.33 -0.03
CA LEU A 182 -7.39 -8.98 -1.07
C LEU A 182 -6.26 -8.07 -1.57
N LEU A 183 -6.56 -6.78 -1.78
CA LEU A 183 -5.58 -5.78 -2.20
C LEU A 183 -4.45 -5.65 -1.16
N GLY A 184 -4.80 -5.57 0.13
CA GLY A 184 -3.83 -5.49 1.21
C GLY A 184 -2.91 -6.72 1.26
N GLN A 185 -3.42 -7.92 1.00
CA GLN A 185 -2.60 -9.14 0.93
C GLN A 185 -1.66 -9.16 -0.28
N LEU A 186 -2.14 -8.73 -1.44
CA LEU A 186 -1.30 -8.60 -2.64
C LEU A 186 -0.19 -7.57 -2.41
N SER A 187 -0.52 -6.40 -1.89
CA SER A 187 0.44 -5.34 -1.60
C SER A 187 1.46 -5.79 -0.54
N ALA A 188 1.03 -6.50 0.52
CA ALA A 188 1.95 -6.98 1.55
C ALA A 188 2.96 -7.99 1.00
N HIS A 189 2.55 -8.83 0.05
CA HIS A 189 3.46 -9.71 -0.67
C HIS A 189 4.43 -8.91 -1.58
N ASP A 190 3.90 -7.94 -2.33
CA ASP A 190 4.71 -7.12 -3.23
C ASP A 190 5.72 -6.23 -2.49
N GLU A 191 5.46 -5.94 -1.21
CA GLU A 191 6.38 -5.24 -0.31
C GLU A 191 7.73 -5.96 -0.20
N ILE A 192 7.69 -7.29 0.01
CA ILE A 192 8.91 -8.12 0.08
C ILE A 192 9.73 -7.98 -1.20
N SER A 193 9.07 -7.96 -2.36
CA SER A 193 9.76 -7.84 -3.65
C SER A 193 10.36 -6.45 -3.86
N THR A 194 9.69 -5.41 -3.36
CA THR A 194 10.15 -4.02 -3.42
C THR A 194 11.38 -3.84 -2.55
N ASP A 195 11.31 -4.26 -1.29
CA ASP A 195 12.42 -4.16 -0.34
C ASP A 195 13.63 -4.99 -0.78
N LEU A 196 13.44 -6.14 -1.42
CA LEU A 196 14.57 -6.89 -1.98
C LEU A 196 15.26 -6.14 -3.13
N ALA A 197 14.52 -5.33 -3.89
CA ALA A 197 15.06 -4.56 -5.00
C ALA A 197 15.80 -3.29 -4.56
N SER A 198 15.40 -2.69 -3.43
CA SER A 198 16.02 -1.50 -2.84
C SER A 198 17.00 -1.80 -1.70
N TYR A 199 17.23 -3.08 -1.38
CA TYR A 199 17.98 -3.49 -0.18
C TYR A 199 19.31 -2.75 0.04
N GLU A 200 20.16 -2.67 -0.98
CA GLU A 200 21.47 -2.01 -0.85
C GLU A 200 21.32 -0.51 -0.57
N GLU A 201 20.45 0.16 -1.32
CA GLU A 201 20.14 1.59 -1.16
C GLU A 201 19.54 1.88 0.23
N ASP A 202 18.58 1.06 0.68
CA ASP A 202 17.94 1.21 1.99
C ASP A 202 18.94 1.02 3.14
N LEU A 203 19.92 0.11 2.99
CA LEU A 203 20.96 -0.09 3.99
C LEU A 203 21.94 1.08 4.06
N GLU A 204 22.32 1.63 2.90
CA GLU A 204 23.20 2.80 2.82
C GLU A 204 22.54 4.04 3.46
N ASP A 205 21.24 4.21 3.23
CA ASP A 205 20.45 5.30 3.82
C ASP A 205 20.06 5.03 5.29
N GLY A 206 20.38 3.84 5.82
CA GLY A 206 20.00 3.44 7.18
C GLY A 206 18.50 3.16 7.36
N ALA A 207 17.74 3.16 6.27
CA ALA A 207 16.30 2.96 6.23
C ALA A 207 15.88 1.55 6.67
N PHE A 208 14.59 1.41 6.97
CA PHE A 208 13.98 0.13 7.22
C PHE A 208 13.86 -0.70 5.95
N ASN A 209 14.09 -2.00 6.09
CA ASN A 209 13.93 -2.97 5.02
C ASN A 209 13.53 -4.33 5.61
N VAL A 210 12.53 -4.98 5.03
CA VAL A 210 12.01 -6.27 5.54
C VAL A 210 13.06 -7.38 5.43
N TYR A 211 13.94 -7.37 4.42
CA TYR A 211 15.01 -8.35 4.34
C TYR A 211 16.09 -8.10 5.40
N ARG A 212 16.40 -6.83 5.70
CA ARG A 212 17.26 -6.45 6.83
C ARG A 212 16.69 -6.94 8.17
N LEU A 213 15.39 -6.74 8.38
CA LEU A 213 14.67 -7.26 9.54
C LEU A 213 14.75 -8.81 9.62
N ALA A 214 14.59 -9.51 8.50
CA ALA A 214 14.74 -10.96 8.44
C ALA A 214 16.17 -11.42 8.78
N ASN A 215 17.19 -10.69 8.32
CA ASN A 215 18.59 -10.92 8.70
C ASN A 215 18.80 -10.78 10.21
N TRP A 216 18.21 -9.77 10.84
CA TRP A 216 18.27 -9.63 12.29
C TRP A 216 17.54 -10.75 13.04
N ILE A 217 16.38 -11.18 12.56
CA ILE A 217 15.53 -12.20 13.22
C ILE A 217 16.03 -13.63 13.01
N TYR A 218 16.60 -13.98 11.87
CA TYR A 218 16.99 -15.38 11.57
C TYR A 218 18.49 -15.57 11.34
N GLY A 219 19.23 -14.47 11.15
CA GLY A 219 20.61 -14.52 10.69
C GLY A 219 20.70 -14.64 9.16
N PRO A 220 21.84 -14.25 8.57
CA PRO A 220 22.01 -14.15 7.12
C PRO A 220 21.89 -15.47 6.36
N GLN A 221 22.17 -16.59 7.04
CA GLN A 221 22.09 -17.92 6.44
C GLN A 221 20.64 -18.44 6.30
N ALA A 222 19.71 -17.94 7.11
CA ALA A 222 18.33 -18.43 7.18
C ALA A 222 17.29 -17.39 6.73
N ALA A 223 17.65 -16.12 6.65
CA ALA A 223 16.76 -15.02 6.30
C ALA A 223 16.03 -15.24 4.98
N GLU A 224 16.75 -15.65 3.92
CA GLU A 224 16.14 -15.94 2.62
C GLU A 224 15.07 -17.03 2.71
N HIS A 225 15.39 -18.16 3.33
CA HIS A 225 14.46 -19.29 3.47
C HIS A 225 13.16 -18.86 4.18
N HIS A 226 13.29 -18.15 5.30
CA HIS A 226 12.14 -17.70 6.07
C HIS A 226 11.34 -16.62 5.35
N LEU A 227 11.99 -15.68 4.66
CA LEU A 227 11.27 -14.63 3.93
C LEU A 227 10.52 -15.19 2.71
N ARG A 228 11.11 -16.17 1.99
CA ARG A 228 10.40 -16.92 0.94
C ARG A 228 9.17 -17.64 1.52
N ARG A 229 9.32 -18.30 2.67
CA ARG A 229 8.20 -18.98 3.34
C ARG A 229 7.07 -18.01 3.70
N HIS A 230 7.40 -16.83 4.25
CA HIS A 230 6.41 -15.79 4.56
C HIS A 230 5.68 -15.32 3.30
N GLY A 231 6.40 -15.05 2.21
CA GLY A 231 5.79 -14.68 0.92
C GLY A 231 4.86 -15.78 0.38
N ASP A 232 5.27 -17.05 0.45
CA ASP A 232 4.45 -18.19 0.05
C ASP A 232 3.19 -18.34 0.91
N ASP A 233 3.30 -18.12 2.23
CA ASP A 233 2.17 -18.16 3.16
C ASP A 233 1.15 -17.04 2.84
N MET A 234 1.62 -15.82 2.53
CA MET A 234 0.76 -14.72 2.08
C MET A 234 0.04 -15.06 0.77
N LEU A 235 0.73 -15.62 -0.22
CA LEU A 235 0.10 -16.05 -1.48
C LEU A 235 -0.91 -17.18 -1.28
N ARG A 236 -0.62 -18.14 -0.38
CA ARG A 236 -1.57 -19.21 -0.02
C ARG A 236 -2.83 -18.65 0.65
N ALA A 237 -2.69 -17.67 1.54
CA ALA A 237 -3.82 -16.98 2.16
C ALA A 237 -4.66 -16.25 1.09
N LEU A 238 -4.01 -15.48 0.22
CA LEU A 238 -4.66 -14.75 -0.86
C LEU A 238 -5.44 -15.67 -1.82
N ARG A 239 -4.87 -16.81 -2.22
CA ARG A 239 -5.58 -17.79 -3.05
C ARG A 239 -6.81 -18.37 -2.37
N ARG A 240 -6.74 -18.61 -1.06
CA ARG A 240 -7.87 -19.10 -0.27
C ARG A 240 -9.00 -18.08 -0.24
N ASP A 241 -8.67 -16.80 -0.06
CA ASP A 241 -9.65 -15.74 0.00
C ASP A 241 -10.24 -15.44 -1.39
N ILE A 242 -9.44 -15.50 -2.46
CA ILE A 242 -9.92 -15.46 -3.85
C ILE A 242 -10.93 -16.59 -4.12
N ALA A 243 -10.67 -17.81 -3.62
CA ALA A 243 -11.57 -18.95 -3.81
C ALA A 243 -12.92 -18.77 -3.09
N ASN A 244 -12.97 -17.92 -2.06
CA ASN A 244 -14.17 -17.62 -1.28
C ASN A 244 -14.87 -16.33 -1.70
N ALA A 245 -14.15 -15.40 -2.33
CA ALA A 245 -14.66 -14.11 -2.73
C ALA A 245 -15.86 -14.18 -3.69
N ASP A 246 -16.74 -13.19 -3.56
CA ASP A 246 -17.87 -13.06 -4.44
C ASP A 246 -17.44 -12.60 -5.86
N ARG A 247 -18.37 -12.67 -6.82
CA ARG A 247 -18.07 -12.29 -8.20
C ARG A 247 -17.75 -10.80 -8.36
N LYS A 248 -18.39 -9.92 -7.60
CA LYS A 248 -18.19 -8.47 -7.67
C LYS A 248 -16.77 -8.13 -7.18
N THR A 249 -16.37 -8.67 -6.04
CA THR A 249 -15.03 -8.53 -5.47
C THR A 249 -13.97 -9.08 -6.40
N LEU A 250 -14.16 -10.27 -6.96
CA LEU A 250 -13.23 -10.84 -7.93
C LEU A 250 -13.11 -9.99 -9.20
N THR A 251 -14.20 -9.35 -9.64
CA THR A 251 -14.19 -8.46 -10.80
C THR A 251 -13.33 -7.22 -10.53
N LEU A 252 -13.46 -6.64 -9.33
CA LEU A 252 -12.63 -5.52 -8.89
C LEU A 252 -11.17 -5.94 -8.68
N PHE A 253 -10.93 -7.09 -8.05
CA PHE A 253 -9.58 -7.56 -7.77
C PHE A 253 -8.81 -7.93 -9.05
N ALA A 254 -9.50 -8.45 -10.07
CA ALA A 254 -8.92 -8.65 -11.40
C ALA A 254 -8.36 -7.37 -12.03
N ALA A 255 -8.84 -6.19 -11.61
CA ALA A 255 -8.33 -4.89 -12.04
C ALA A 255 -7.05 -4.46 -11.31
N ALA A 256 -6.80 -4.96 -10.10
CA ALA A 256 -5.56 -4.71 -9.37
C ALA A 256 -4.36 -5.45 -9.98
N LEU A 257 -4.61 -6.63 -10.56
CA LEU A 257 -3.58 -7.46 -11.18
C LEU A 257 -3.18 -6.97 -12.58
N PRO A 258 -1.89 -7.07 -12.95
CA PRO A 258 -1.45 -6.82 -14.32
C PRO A 258 -2.06 -7.84 -15.30
N PRO A 259 -2.19 -7.48 -16.60
CA PRO A 259 -2.59 -8.44 -17.63
C PRO A 259 -1.50 -9.52 -17.82
N ILE A 260 -1.91 -10.73 -18.18
CA ILE A 260 -1.00 -11.87 -18.46
C ILE A 260 -0.10 -11.57 -19.66
N VAL A 261 -0.60 -10.79 -20.63
CA VAL A 261 0.16 -10.41 -21.82
C VAL A 261 0.44 -8.90 -21.76
N PRO A 262 1.70 -8.47 -21.58
CA PRO A 262 2.06 -7.06 -21.34
C PRO A 262 1.73 -6.12 -22.51
N PHE A 263 1.61 -6.65 -23.72
CA PHE A 263 1.28 -5.90 -24.95
C PHE A 263 -0.11 -6.18 -25.50
N SER A 264 -0.93 -6.97 -24.81
CA SER A 264 -2.31 -7.16 -25.24
C SER A 264 -3.07 -5.86 -24.95
N PRO A 265 -3.77 -5.25 -25.94
CA PRO A 265 -4.69 -4.17 -25.65
C PRO A 265 -5.61 -4.68 -24.56
N GLN A 266 -5.56 -4.00 -23.39
CA GLN A 266 -6.23 -4.38 -22.14
C GLN A 266 -7.39 -5.31 -22.45
N LEU A 267 -7.31 -6.60 -22.08
CA LEU A 267 -8.46 -7.51 -22.13
C LEU A 267 -9.66 -6.66 -21.72
N PRO A 268 -10.62 -6.40 -22.65
CA PRO A 268 -11.56 -5.30 -22.46
C PRO A 268 -12.10 -5.41 -21.05
N SER A 269 -12.16 -4.32 -20.28
CA SER A 269 -12.62 -4.36 -18.87
C SER A 269 -13.99 -5.05 -18.68
N ILE A 270 -14.67 -5.31 -19.80
CA ILE A 270 -15.84 -6.17 -19.98
C ILE A 270 -15.59 -7.66 -19.70
N VAL A 271 -14.44 -8.26 -20.03
CA VAL A 271 -14.23 -9.73 -19.93
C VAL A 271 -14.44 -10.24 -18.50
N PRO A 272 -13.80 -9.68 -17.45
CA PRO A 272 -14.10 -10.09 -16.07
C PRO A 272 -15.57 -9.89 -15.69
N LYS A 273 -16.20 -8.84 -16.22
CA LYS A 273 -17.62 -8.49 -15.97
C LYS A 273 -18.61 -9.42 -16.66
N LEU A 274 -18.19 -10.28 -17.59
CA LEU A 274 -19.05 -11.26 -18.27
C LEU A 274 -18.86 -12.68 -17.73
N LEU A 275 -17.73 -12.98 -17.09
CA LEU A 275 -17.46 -14.31 -16.57
C LEU A 275 -18.34 -14.63 -15.34
N PRO A 276 -18.87 -15.86 -15.25
CA PRO A 276 -19.39 -16.40 -13.99
C PRO A 276 -18.30 -16.46 -12.91
N ARG A 277 -18.69 -16.57 -11.64
CA ARG A 277 -17.74 -16.57 -10.50
C ARG A 277 -16.60 -17.59 -10.65
N ALA A 278 -16.91 -18.86 -10.93
CA ALA A 278 -15.91 -19.92 -10.98
C ALA A 278 -14.81 -19.71 -12.05
N PRO A 279 -15.13 -19.44 -13.34
CA PRO A 279 -14.10 -19.11 -14.33
C PRO A 279 -13.40 -17.78 -14.04
N LEU A 280 -14.08 -16.81 -13.42
CA LEU A 280 -13.45 -15.56 -12.99
C LEU A 280 -12.40 -15.80 -11.89
N ALA A 281 -12.71 -16.61 -10.88
CA ALA A 281 -11.77 -16.98 -9.82
C ALA A 281 -10.51 -17.67 -10.39
N ARG A 282 -10.69 -18.59 -11.35
CA ARG A 282 -9.58 -19.23 -12.07
C ARG A 282 -8.73 -18.23 -12.87
N LEU A 283 -9.37 -17.28 -13.55
CA LEU A 283 -8.65 -16.22 -14.27
C LEU A 283 -7.84 -15.33 -13.32
N VAL A 284 -8.43 -14.96 -12.17
CA VAL A 284 -7.76 -14.17 -11.13
C VAL A 284 -6.57 -14.93 -10.55
N ASP A 285 -6.74 -16.21 -10.21
CA ASP A 285 -5.64 -17.05 -9.70
C ASP A 285 -4.52 -17.22 -10.73
N LEU A 286 -4.85 -17.41 -12.01
CA LEU A 286 -3.87 -17.47 -13.09
C LEU A 286 -3.09 -16.15 -13.24
N ARG A 287 -3.77 -15.01 -13.14
CA ARG A 287 -3.13 -13.69 -13.15
C ARG A 287 -2.24 -13.47 -11.94
N LEU A 288 -2.68 -13.91 -10.76
CA LEU A 288 -1.89 -13.85 -9.54
C LEU A 288 -0.63 -14.72 -9.67
N HIS A 289 -0.77 -15.94 -10.19
CA HIS A 289 0.36 -16.80 -10.49
C HIS A 289 1.34 -16.10 -11.42
N TYR A 290 0.88 -15.58 -12.57
CA TYR A 290 1.72 -14.85 -13.51
C TYR A 290 2.43 -13.66 -12.86
N HIS A 291 1.70 -12.83 -12.09
CA HIS A 291 2.26 -11.70 -11.35
C HIS A 291 3.41 -12.16 -10.42
N SER A 292 3.16 -13.17 -9.58
CA SER A 292 4.15 -13.70 -8.64
C SER A 292 5.37 -14.34 -9.33
N THR A 293 5.20 -14.98 -10.49
CA THR A 293 6.31 -15.59 -11.23
C THR A 293 7.08 -14.62 -12.12
N SER A 294 6.44 -13.52 -12.55
CA SER A 294 7.06 -12.49 -13.39
C SER A 294 8.06 -11.62 -12.61
N LYS A 295 7.93 -11.58 -11.29
CA LYS A 295 8.80 -10.88 -10.34
C LYS A 295 9.31 -11.88 -9.30
N PRO A 296 10.17 -12.83 -9.68
CA PRO A 296 10.69 -13.78 -8.70
C PRO A 296 11.47 -13.01 -7.63
N LEU A 297 11.31 -13.40 -6.36
CA LEU A 297 12.10 -12.84 -5.26
C LEU A 297 13.58 -13.12 -5.52
N ARG A 298 14.34 -12.06 -5.78
CA ARG A 298 15.79 -12.08 -5.98
C ARG A 298 16.43 -11.55 -4.70
N PHE A 299 17.21 -12.40 -4.04
CA PHE A 299 17.84 -12.06 -2.79
C PHE A 299 19.24 -11.51 -3.07
N PRO A 300 19.52 -10.26 -2.69
CA PRO A 300 20.88 -9.73 -2.74
C PRO A 300 21.75 -10.43 -1.69
N GLU A 301 23.07 -10.31 -1.85
CA GLU A 301 23.99 -10.79 -0.83
C GLU A 301 23.73 -10.04 0.49
N PRO A 302 23.61 -10.75 1.63
CA PRO A 302 23.44 -10.09 2.91
C PRO A 302 24.64 -9.21 3.24
N VAL A 303 24.44 -7.89 3.26
CA VAL A 303 25.42 -6.97 3.81
C VAL A 303 25.50 -7.18 5.33
N PRO A 304 26.71 -7.31 5.92
CA PRO A 304 26.87 -7.42 7.36
C PRO A 304 26.28 -6.20 8.06
N ASP A 305 25.17 -6.40 8.76
CA ASP A 305 24.53 -5.38 9.58
C ASP A 305 24.12 -5.97 10.93
N THR A 306 24.24 -5.15 11.96
CA THR A 306 23.99 -5.57 13.33
C THR A 306 22.68 -5.03 13.84
N ALA A 307 21.79 -5.93 14.26
CA ALA A 307 20.57 -5.55 14.96
C ALA A 307 20.89 -4.61 16.14
N PRO A 308 20.04 -3.59 16.40
CA PRO A 308 20.23 -2.66 17.51
C PRO A 308 20.43 -3.39 18.84
N ALA A 309 21.31 -2.87 19.69
CA ALA A 309 21.78 -3.58 20.88
C ALA A 309 20.65 -3.94 21.87
N ALA A 310 19.64 -3.06 22.00
CA ALA A 310 18.51 -3.24 22.91
C ALA A 310 17.58 -4.40 22.50
N SER A 311 17.47 -4.71 21.20
CA SER A 311 16.60 -5.77 20.68
C SER A 311 17.14 -7.19 20.91
N ARG A 312 18.41 -7.35 21.34
CA ARG A 312 19.07 -8.65 21.53
C ARG A 312 18.74 -9.33 22.86
N GLN A 313 18.28 -8.59 23.87
CA GLN A 313 18.11 -9.10 25.23
C GLN A 313 17.01 -10.15 25.39
N VAL A 314 16.04 -10.19 24.47
CA VAL A 314 14.90 -11.13 24.54
C VAL A 314 15.32 -12.56 24.14
N ARG A 315 16.30 -12.74 23.25
CA ARG A 315 16.79 -14.09 22.91
C ARG A 315 17.51 -14.80 24.05
N ALA A 316 18.18 -14.05 24.93
CA ALA A 316 18.93 -14.63 26.06
C ALA A 316 17.99 -15.17 27.16
N THR A 317 16.80 -14.58 27.30
CA THR A 317 15.84 -14.97 28.34
C THR A 317 15.04 -16.22 27.93
N ASP A 318 14.66 -16.37 26.66
CA ASP A 318 13.95 -17.58 26.18
C ASP A 318 14.87 -18.82 26.06
N ALA A 319 16.14 -18.63 25.71
CA ALA A 319 17.14 -19.71 25.73
C ALA A 319 17.44 -20.19 27.17
N ALA A 320 17.40 -19.28 28.15
CA ALA A 320 17.62 -19.63 29.56
C ALA A 320 16.43 -20.37 30.20
N LEU A 321 15.20 -20.13 29.71
CA LEU A 321 13.99 -20.81 30.20
C LEU A 321 13.79 -22.19 29.55
N SER A 322 14.20 -22.38 28.30
CA SER A 322 14.17 -23.70 27.63
C SER A 322 15.29 -24.66 28.09
N GLY A 323 16.35 -24.16 28.72
CA GLY A 323 17.45 -24.95 29.29
C GLY A 323 17.24 -25.45 30.72
N ARG A 324 16.15 -25.06 31.41
CA ARG A 324 15.86 -25.48 32.80
C ARG A 324 14.85 -26.63 32.94
N SER A 325 14.46 -27.22 31.82
CA SER A 325 13.60 -28.40 31.76
C SER A 325 14.40 -29.61 31.26
N ARG A 326 15.39 -30.06 32.02
CA ARG A 326 15.97 -31.39 31.92
C ARG A 326 16.32 -31.93 33.29
#